data_AF-A0A267F3L9-F1
#
_entry.id   AF-A0A267F3L9-F1
#
_cell.length_a   1.000
_cell.length_b   1.000
_cell.length_c   1.000
_cell.angle_alpha   90.00
_cell.angle_beta   90.00
_cell.angle_gamma   90.00
#
_symmetry.space_group_name_H-M   'P 1'
#
loop_
_entity.id
_entity.type
_entity.pdbx_description
1 polymer ?
#
loop_
_entity_poly.entity_id
_entity_poly.type
_entity_poly.pdbx_seq_one_letter_code
_entity_poly.pdbx_strand_id
1 'polypeptide(L)'
;MLESVFKLAKLVEELQSEPDQHSFFDFLHDSQCWIERTLSGVLDQSIPLETQEQQMKLMHELKKRQSLVIKVQSMGGKLAEENFGNKDLCAEIRKQIRDIGQKMSDLNEVVQQKMGAGYNQLAEAASIGPAKLCTPDQSLLQQYWQKFRDCRCWISALHYNMTRHCQIDDSQPSPEHKEVRRQRILQKLRKEIDSRSWTVENVRTLGYKLIEENRGNSVLRTDVKDQLGILIEEFNSLQDMAVHLWNDELRTFRCGHTERLDRESSLRRISDQFCSSCWPLASQVQANKLCQDGDRIRRTPVTADNEDTAVEYYKISDRVLRYALKEHNIKLEIRSIEKIKNPVLDKKLFNVYNEMHKKDCVPELLFHGTTRKNAEMIIQNGFKVGNSGMFGAGIYFATDSTKSAQYCRGTGIKSLLLCDVLLGKTMVCDAPKTSLTLEQVRTAGYDSVFARRNSKKKGGVLNDEYIVYRAEQATPRYLIKFGSECSIL
;
A
#
# COMPACT_ATOMS: atom_id res chain seq x y z
N MET A 1 13.55 19.52 -8.68
CA MET A 1 13.72 18.20 -8.02
C MET A 1 12.99 17.11 -8.81
N LEU A 2 11.70 17.29 -9.10
CA LEU A 2 10.99 16.50 -10.11
C LEU A 2 11.76 16.51 -11.44
N GLU A 3 12.24 17.65 -11.91
CA GLU A 3 13.03 17.73 -13.15
C GLU A 3 14.31 16.88 -13.18
N SER A 4 15.03 16.73 -12.06
CA SER A 4 16.26 15.90 -12.01
C SER A 4 15.93 14.41 -11.94
N VAL A 5 14.87 14.04 -11.22
CA VAL A 5 14.36 12.65 -11.16
C VAL A 5 13.71 12.25 -12.49
N PHE A 6 13.01 13.17 -13.17
CA PHE A 6 12.46 12.97 -14.51
C PHE A 6 13.56 12.89 -15.57
N LYS A 7 14.63 13.70 -15.47
CA LYS A 7 15.79 13.61 -16.36
C LYS A 7 16.49 12.25 -16.20
N LEU A 8 16.62 11.75 -14.97
CA LEU A 8 17.13 10.40 -14.69
C LEU A 8 16.22 9.30 -15.22
N ALA A 9 14.92 9.39 -14.97
CA ALA A 9 13.94 8.40 -15.44
C ALA A 9 13.92 8.32 -16.97
N LYS A 10 14.02 9.47 -17.66
CA LYS A 10 14.09 9.55 -19.11
C LYS A 10 15.38 8.93 -19.68
N LEU A 11 16.53 9.21 -19.06
CA LEU A 11 17.82 8.60 -19.43
C LEU A 11 17.86 7.08 -19.20
N VAL A 12 17.00 6.56 -18.30
CA VAL A 12 16.88 5.13 -17.96
C VAL A 12 15.87 4.41 -18.86
N GLU A 13 14.78 5.05 -19.27
CA GLU A 13 13.83 4.52 -20.27
C GLU A 13 14.51 4.23 -21.62
N GLU A 14 15.52 5.04 -21.99
CA GLU A 14 16.32 4.86 -23.21
C GLU A 14 17.22 3.59 -23.18
N LEU A 15 17.37 2.92 -22.02
CA LEU A 15 18.29 1.78 -21.82
C LEU A 15 17.62 0.42 -21.59
N GLN A 16 16.28 0.29 -21.66
CA GLN A 16 15.53 -0.93 -21.34
C GLN A 16 15.89 -1.49 -19.94
N SER A 17 15.35 -0.86 -18.88
CA SER A 17 15.82 -0.99 -17.50
C SER A 17 15.50 -2.32 -16.77
N GLU A 18 16.44 -2.76 -15.93
CA GLU A 18 16.28 -3.91 -15.02
C GLU A 18 15.49 -3.54 -13.72
N PRO A 19 14.86 -4.51 -13.02
CA PRO A 19 14.04 -4.26 -11.83
C PRO A 19 14.80 -3.68 -10.63
N ASP A 20 16.09 -4.01 -10.48
CA ASP A 20 16.93 -3.53 -9.38
C ASP A 20 17.23 -2.02 -9.50
N GLN A 21 17.14 -1.47 -10.73
CA GLN A 21 17.30 -0.03 -11.01
C GLN A 21 16.08 0.75 -10.54
N HIS A 22 14.86 0.24 -10.78
CA HIS A 22 13.61 0.85 -10.29
C HIS A 22 13.57 0.93 -8.76
N SER A 23 14.03 -0.12 -8.09
CA SER A 23 14.12 -0.14 -6.62
C SER A 23 15.05 0.94 -6.07
N PHE A 24 16.16 1.23 -6.76
CA PHE A 24 17.04 2.35 -6.39
C PHE A 24 16.31 3.69 -6.46
N PHE A 25 15.56 3.94 -7.54
CA PHE A 25 14.82 5.19 -7.72
C PHE A 25 13.68 5.36 -6.72
N ASP A 26 12.95 4.29 -6.42
CA ASP A 26 11.88 4.30 -5.41
C ASP A 26 12.44 4.62 -4.02
N PHE A 27 13.55 3.96 -3.62
CA PHE A 27 14.18 4.24 -2.33
C PHE A 27 14.82 5.63 -2.28
N LEU A 28 15.45 6.08 -3.36
CA LEU A 28 16.03 7.43 -3.46
C LEU A 28 14.94 8.49 -3.28
N HIS A 29 13.81 8.34 -3.98
CA HIS A 29 12.70 9.29 -3.91
C HIS A 29 12.03 9.29 -2.53
N ASP A 30 11.71 8.11 -1.98
CA ASP A 30 11.11 7.99 -0.64
C ASP A 30 12.02 8.60 0.44
N SER A 31 13.33 8.36 0.37
CA SER A 31 14.29 8.96 1.30
C SER A 31 14.40 10.47 1.14
N GLN A 32 14.44 11.01 -0.09
CA GLN A 32 14.49 12.47 -0.32
C GLN A 32 13.24 13.15 0.25
N CYS A 33 12.05 12.65 -0.08
CA CYS A 33 10.77 13.18 0.41
C CYS A 33 10.68 13.14 1.93
N TRP A 34 11.14 12.05 2.54
CA TRP A 34 11.14 11.91 3.99
C TRP A 34 12.09 12.91 4.67
N ILE A 35 13.33 13.05 4.19
CA ILE A 35 14.33 13.96 4.76
C ILE A 35 13.81 15.40 4.72
N GLU A 36 13.29 15.85 3.58
CA GLU A 36 12.82 17.23 3.40
C GLU A 36 11.59 17.54 4.26
N ARG A 37 10.62 16.63 4.29
CA ARG A 37 9.43 16.79 5.13
C ARG A 37 9.80 16.85 6.61
N THR A 38 10.77 16.04 7.03
CA THR A 38 11.23 16.00 8.41
C THR A 38 12.02 17.26 8.77
N LEU A 39 12.90 17.71 7.87
CA LEU A 39 13.66 18.95 8.05
C LEU A 39 12.73 20.16 8.15
N SER A 40 11.77 20.30 7.23
CA SER A 40 10.73 21.34 7.29
C SER A 40 9.99 21.27 8.60
N GLY A 41 9.53 20.07 8.99
CA GLY A 41 8.75 19.87 10.19
C GLY A 41 9.47 20.21 11.50
N VAL A 42 10.79 20.02 11.54
CA VAL A 42 11.63 20.39 12.68
C VAL A 42 11.90 21.90 12.71
N LEU A 43 12.05 22.53 11.54
CA LEU A 43 12.27 23.99 11.43
C LEU A 43 11.01 24.79 11.75
N ASP A 44 9.85 24.37 11.23
CA ASP A 44 8.55 25.03 11.39
C ASP A 44 7.78 24.65 12.68
N GLN A 45 8.38 23.77 13.50
CA GLN A 45 7.83 23.27 14.77
C GLN A 45 6.57 22.38 14.65
N SER A 46 6.21 21.92 13.45
CA SER A 46 5.12 20.95 13.25
C SER A 46 5.48 19.52 13.71
N ILE A 47 6.78 19.22 13.86
CA ILE A 47 7.29 18.06 14.59
C ILE A 47 7.79 18.56 15.96
N PRO A 48 6.96 18.47 17.02
CA PRO A 48 7.34 18.97 18.33
C PRO A 48 8.46 18.10 18.91
N LEU A 49 9.48 18.76 19.46
CA LEU A 49 10.64 18.13 20.10
C LEU A 49 10.75 18.55 21.56
N GLU A 50 9.63 18.85 22.20
CA GLU A 50 9.57 19.40 23.56
C GLU A 50 9.65 18.30 24.61
N THR A 51 9.20 17.08 24.29
CA THR A 51 9.21 15.95 25.23
C THR A 51 10.26 14.90 24.85
N GLN A 52 10.79 14.21 25.87
CA GLN A 52 11.77 13.13 25.69
C GLN A 52 11.22 11.98 24.82
N GLU A 53 9.92 11.69 24.90
CA GLU A 53 9.25 10.67 24.08
C GLU A 53 9.20 11.06 22.60
N GLN A 54 8.88 12.33 22.30
CA GLN A 54 8.88 12.85 20.93
C GLN A 54 10.29 12.83 20.32
N GLN A 55 11.28 13.26 21.11
CA GLN A 55 12.68 13.25 20.70
C GLN A 55 13.16 11.81 20.41
N MET A 56 12.80 10.85 21.26
CA MET A 56 13.18 9.44 21.09
C MET A 56 12.52 8.79 19.87
N LYS A 57 11.24 9.08 19.59
CA LYS A 57 10.55 8.61 18.38
C LYS A 57 11.22 9.12 17.09
N LEU A 58 11.56 10.41 17.04
CA LEU A 58 12.24 10.98 15.89
C LEU A 58 13.64 10.37 15.72
N MET A 59 14.38 10.20 16.81
CA MET A 59 15.72 9.60 16.77
C MET A 59 15.72 8.15 16.26
N HIS A 60 14.71 7.36 16.62
CA HIS A 60 14.58 5.99 16.11
C HIS A 60 14.34 5.97 14.59
N GLU A 61 13.43 6.82 14.11
CA GLU A 61 13.12 6.91 12.68
C GLU A 61 14.30 7.49 11.89
N LEU A 62 15.00 8.51 12.41
CA LEU A 62 16.23 9.07 11.82
C LEU A 62 17.27 7.99 11.55
N LYS A 63 17.52 7.10 12.51
CA LYS A 63 18.49 6.01 12.34
C LYS A 63 18.06 4.98 11.30
N LYS A 64 16.79 4.59 11.32
CA LYS A 64 16.23 3.68 10.31
C LYS A 64 16.39 4.27 8.91
N ARG A 65 16.15 5.57 8.77
CA ARG A 65 16.26 6.30 7.50
C ARG A 65 17.70 6.54 7.09
N GLN A 66 18.62 6.73 8.03
CA GLN A 66 20.06 6.79 7.76
C GLN A 66 20.58 5.48 7.15
N SER A 67 20.13 4.34 7.66
CA SER A 67 20.44 3.02 7.10
C SER A 67 19.91 2.87 5.67
N LEU A 68 18.70 3.38 5.41
CA LEU A 68 18.13 3.39 4.06
C LEU A 68 18.92 4.30 3.10
N VAL A 69 19.37 5.48 3.54
CA VAL A 69 20.23 6.37 2.73
C VAL A 69 21.54 5.66 2.36
N ILE A 70 22.19 4.99 3.30
CA ILE A 70 23.41 4.20 3.03
C ILE A 70 23.13 3.10 2.00
N LYS A 71 21.98 2.42 2.11
CA LYS A 71 21.55 1.42 1.12
C LYS A 71 21.34 2.05 -0.27
N VAL A 72 20.69 3.21 -0.37
CA VAL A 72 20.52 3.95 -1.63
C VAL A 72 21.87 4.32 -2.23
N GLN A 73 22.82 4.80 -1.41
CA GLN A 73 24.15 5.14 -1.87
C GLN A 73 24.91 3.92 -2.41
N SER A 74 24.79 2.77 -1.75
CA SER A 74 25.37 1.50 -2.21
C SER A 74 24.73 1.02 -3.52
N MET A 75 23.39 1.06 -3.62
CA MET A 75 22.66 0.64 -4.82
C MET A 75 23.00 1.52 -6.02
N GLY A 76 23.03 2.84 -5.84
CA GLY A 76 23.39 3.76 -6.91
C GLY A 76 24.86 3.67 -7.32
N GLY A 77 25.76 3.31 -6.39
CA GLY A 77 27.16 3.02 -6.72
C GLY A 77 27.29 1.86 -7.70
N LYS A 78 26.62 0.74 -7.40
CA LYS A 78 26.54 -0.43 -8.29
C LYS A 78 25.89 -0.10 -9.63
N LEU A 79 24.80 0.67 -9.59
CA LEU A 79 24.10 1.10 -10.81
C LEU A 79 25.00 1.93 -11.74
N ALA A 80 25.83 2.80 -11.17
CA ALA A 80 26.80 3.59 -11.93
C ALA A 80 27.98 2.74 -12.46
N GLU A 81 28.33 1.63 -11.81
CA GLU A 81 29.34 0.68 -12.28
C GLU A 81 28.80 -0.16 -13.44
N GLU A 82 27.57 -0.66 -13.32
CA GLU A 82 26.88 -1.46 -14.35
C GLU A 82 26.62 -0.66 -15.63
N ASN A 83 26.47 0.67 -15.52
CA ASN A 83 26.19 1.56 -16.64
C ASN A 83 27.38 2.43 -17.06
N PHE A 84 28.63 2.02 -16.77
CA PHE A 84 29.86 2.81 -17.01
C PHE A 84 29.99 3.39 -18.44
N GLY A 85 29.34 2.77 -19.44
CA GLY A 85 29.30 3.27 -20.82
C GLY A 85 28.50 4.58 -21.01
N ASN A 86 27.57 4.92 -20.11
CA ASN A 86 26.76 6.13 -20.16
C ASN A 86 27.23 7.17 -19.13
N LYS A 87 28.19 8.01 -19.54
CA LYS A 87 28.85 8.99 -18.66
C LYS A 87 27.88 9.98 -18.01
N ASP A 88 26.85 10.41 -18.72
CA ASP A 88 25.88 11.39 -18.22
C ASP A 88 24.98 10.79 -17.15
N LEU A 89 24.50 9.55 -17.36
CA LEU A 89 23.73 8.80 -16.38
C LEU A 89 24.55 8.53 -15.11
N CYS A 90 25.79 8.05 -15.26
CA CYS A 90 26.67 7.80 -14.12
C CYS A 90 26.99 9.08 -13.34
N ALA A 91 27.20 10.21 -14.03
CA ALA A 91 27.45 11.50 -13.39
C ALA A 91 26.24 11.97 -12.56
N GLU A 92 25.03 11.82 -13.11
CA GLU A 92 23.80 12.21 -12.43
C GLU A 92 23.47 11.27 -11.25
N ILE A 93 23.64 9.94 -11.39
CA ILE A 93 23.48 8.98 -10.28
C ILE A 93 24.44 9.32 -9.13
N ARG A 94 25.73 9.54 -9.44
CA ARG A 94 26.74 9.90 -8.42
C ARG A 94 26.41 11.23 -7.75
N LYS A 95 25.82 12.18 -8.49
CA LYS A 95 25.34 13.45 -7.93
C LYS A 95 24.19 13.21 -6.93
N GLN A 96 23.17 12.46 -7.31
CA GLN A 96 22.02 12.16 -6.42
C GLN A 96 22.44 11.45 -5.13
N ILE A 97 23.38 10.50 -5.20
CA ILE A 97 23.94 9.77 -4.05
C ILE A 97 24.68 10.70 -3.08
N ARG A 98 25.40 11.69 -3.61
CA ARG A 98 26.05 12.71 -2.78
C ARG A 98 25.01 13.65 -2.17
N ASP A 99 24.07 14.14 -2.97
CA ASP A 99 23.05 15.09 -2.54
C ASP A 99 22.17 14.51 -1.43
N ILE A 100 21.72 13.26 -1.54
CA ILE A 100 20.93 12.62 -0.47
C ILE A 100 21.73 12.42 0.82
N GLY A 101 23.02 12.09 0.71
CA GLY A 101 23.93 11.98 1.86
C GLY A 101 24.11 13.32 2.57
N GLN A 102 24.30 14.39 1.80
CA GLN A 102 24.41 15.75 2.34
C GLN A 102 23.12 16.18 3.04
N LYS A 103 21.96 16.01 2.40
CA LYS A 103 20.66 16.35 3.01
C LYS A 103 20.40 15.60 4.32
N MET A 104 20.81 14.32 4.41
CA MET A 104 20.69 13.56 5.64
C MET A 104 21.63 14.10 6.73
N SER A 105 22.84 14.54 6.37
CA SER A 105 23.77 15.19 7.28
C SER A 105 23.20 16.51 7.80
N ASP A 106 22.67 17.35 6.92
CA ASP A 106 22.08 18.64 7.27
C ASP A 106 20.89 18.46 8.22
N LEU A 107 20.02 17.48 7.95
CA LEU A 107 18.91 17.13 8.85
C LEU A 107 19.41 16.71 10.24
N ASN A 108 20.43 15.85 10.31
CA ASN A 108 21.00 15.43 11.59
C ASN A 108 21.56 16.63 12.36
N GLU A 109 22.21 17.57 11.69
CA GLU A 109 22.73 18.79 12.31
C GLU A 109 21.61 19.67 12.87
N VAL A 110 20.54 19.91 12.10
CA VAL A 110 19.39 20.69 12.57
C VAL A 110 18.71 20.03 13.78
N VAL A 111 18.53 18.70 13.73
CA VAL A 111 17.95 17.94 14.85
C VAL A 111 18.84 18.02 16.08
N GLN A 112 20.15 17.91 15.92
CA GLN A 112 21.12 18.05 16.99
C GLN A 112 21.09 19.45 17.63
N GLN A 113 21.04 20.51 16.82
CA GLN A 113 20.92 21.88 17.30
C GLN A 113 19.63 22.11 18.09
N LYS A 114 18.51 21.53 17.65
CA LYS A 114 17.19 21.65 18.32
C LYS A 114 17.09 20.86 19.62
N MET A 115 17.69 19.67 19.70
CA MET A 115 17.67 18.82 20.90
C MET A 115 18.73 19.21 21.93
N GLY A 116 19.73 20.03 21.56
CA GLY A 116 20.76 20.55 22.46
C GLY A 116 21.57 19.45 23.15
N ALA A 117 21.95 19.67 24.41
CA ALA A 117 22.79 18.73 25.19
C ALA A 117 22.15 17.34 25.39
N GLY A 118 20.82 17.22 25.26
CA GLY A 118 20.09 15.95 25.33
C GLY A 118 20.24 15.09 24.09
N TYR A 119 20.67 15.66 22.95
CA TYR A 119 20.87 14.93 21.70
C TYR A 119 21.87 13.79 21.87
N ASN A 120 23.01 14.01 22.53
CA ASN A 120 24.02 12.96 22.67
C ASN A 120 23.56 11.84 23.60
N GLN A 121 22.80 12.14 24.66
CA GLN A 121 22.23 11.14 25.57
C GLN A 121 21.09 10.34 24.93
N LEU A 122 20.27 10.98 24.09
CA LEU A 122 19.18 10.32 23.35
C LEU A 122 19.68 9.63 22.09
N ALA A 123 20.71 10.16 21.45
CA ALA A 123 21.45 9.50 20.40
C ALA A 123 22.12 8.26 20.98
N GLU A 124 22.77 8.36 22.15
CA GLU A 124 23.29 7.21 22.92
C GLU A 124 22.17 6.26 23.33
N ALA A 125 21.05 6.71 23.89
CA ALA A 125 19.95 5.82 24.31
C ALA A 125 19.22 5.16 23.13
N ALA A 126 19.09 5.85 22.00
CA ALA A 126 18.69 5.27 20.72
C ALA A 126 19.83 4.49 20.05
N SER A 127 21.09 4.63 20.51
CA SER A 127 22.34 3.94 20.11
C SER A 127 22.75 2.91 21.17
N ILE A 128 21.86 2.53 22.08
CA ILE A 128 21.99 1.30 22.84
C ILE A 128 21.41 0.24 21.88
N GLY A 129 22.19 -0.55 21.14
CA GLY A 129 23.64 -0.79 21.26
C GLY A 129 24.56 -0.07 20.25
N PRO A 130 25.89 0.02 20.54
CA PRO A 130 26.58 -0.13 21.82
C PRO A 130 27.45 1.11 22.20
N ALA A 131 27.16 1.74 23.34
CA ALA A 131 28.08 2.38 24.32
C ALA A 131 27.20 3.28 25.23
N LYS A 132 27.28 3.32 26.56
CA LYS A 132 28.27 2.88 27.54
C LYS A 132 27.56 2.79 28.91
N LEU A 133 27.65 1.68 29.64
CA LEU A 133 27.83 1.62 31.11
C LEU A 133 27.81 0.16 31.61
N CYS A 134 28.78 -0.15 32.47
CA CYS A 134 29.19 -1.45 33.00
C CYS A 134 29.76 -2.44 31.99
N THR A 135 31.08 -2.44 31.88
CA THR A 135 31.97 -3.32 31.10
C THR A 135 31.55 -4.80 31.09
N PRO A 136 31.15 -5.32 29.92
CA PRO A 136 31.38 -6.69 29.50
C PRO A 136 32.37 -6.64 28.32
N ASP A 137 32.92 -7.77 27.90
CA ASP A 137 33.89 -7.84 26.80
C ASP A 137 33.33 -7.19 25.51
N GLN A 138 33.73 -5.94 25.22
CA GLN A 138 33.21 -5.15 24.08
C GLN A 138 33.37 -5.88 22.75
N SER A 139 34.35 -6.80 22.68
CA SER A 139 34.56 -7.62 21.51
C SER A 139 33.38 -8.59 21.27
N LEU A 140 32.76 -9.16 22.31
CA LEU A 140 31.67 -10.12 22.17
C LEU A 140 30.37 -9.48 21.68
N LEU A 141 30.01 -8.31 22.24
CA LEU A 141 28.83 -7.56 21.84
C LEU A 141 28.92 -7.10 20.38
N GLN A 142 30.09 -6.59 19.97
CA GLN A 142 30.35 -6.17 18.59
C GLN A 142 30.35 -7.37 17.63
N GLN A 143 30.99 -8.47 18.02
CA GLN A 143 31.00 -9.71 17.24
C GLN A 143 29.60 -10.29 17.06
N TYR A 144 28.77 -10.30 18.10
CA TYR A 144 27.39 -10.76 18.03
C TYR A 144 26.58 -9.94 17.02
N TRP A 145 26.53 -8.60 17.17
CA TRP A 145 25.71 -7.76 16.30
C TRP A 145 26.19 -7.74 14.85
N GLN A 146 27.50 -7.84 14.62
CA GLN A 146 28.03 -7.98 13.26
C GLN A 146 27.54 -9.28 12.61
N LYS A 147 27.74 -10.41 13.29
CA LYS A 147 27.30 -11.71 12.77
C LYS A 147 25.78 -11.80 12.64
N PHE A 148 25.03 -11.19 13.55
CA PHE A 148 23.58 -11.09 13.47
C PHE A 148 23.13 -10.33 12.22
N ARG A 149 23.70 -9.15 11.95
CA ARG A 149 23.40 -8.37 10.74
C ARG A 149 23.75 -9.13 9.47
N ASP A 150 24.94 -9.72 9.41
CA ASP A 150 25.38 -10.49 8.25
C ASP A 150 24.44 -11.69 7.99
N CYS A 151 24.01 -12.35 9.07
CA CYS A 151 23.07 -13.46 9.00
C CYS A 151 21.68 -13.02 8.52
N ARG A 152 21.12 -11.92 9.04
CA ARG A 152 19.84 -11.38 8.56
C ARG A 152 19.89 -10.88 7.13
N CYS A 153 20.97 -10.21 6.74
CA CYS A 153 21.17 -9.78 5.34
C CYS A 153 21.22 -10.98 4.40
N TRP A 154 21.90 -12.06 4.81
CA TRP A 154 21.95 -13.30 4.06
C TRP A 154 20.58 -13.97 3.96
N ILE A 155 19.85 -14.14 5.08
CA ILE A 155 18.48 -14.69 5.09
C ILE A 155 17.57 -13.86 4.17
N SER A 156 17.67 -12.53 4.23
CA SER A 156 16.89 -11.63 3.38
C SER A 156 17.25 -11.76 1.90
N ALA A 157 18.54 -11.89 1.58
CA ALA A 157 19.01 -12.08 0.21
C ALA A 157 18.60 -13.45 -0.35
N LEU A 158 18.63 -14.50 0.46
CA LEU A 158 18.12 -15.82 0.08
C LEU A 158 16.62 -15.82 -0.11
N HIS A 159 15.87 -15.21 0.80
CA HIS A 159 14.46 -14.95 0.60
C HIS A 159 14.24 -14.25 -0.74
N TYR A 160 14.99 -13.19 -1.06
CA TYR A 160 14.91 -12.46 -2.33
C TYR A 160 15.30 -13.29 -3.56
N ASN A 161 16.30 -14.17 -3.46
CA ASN A 161 16.74 -15.02 -4.56
C ASN A 161 15.79 -16.20 -4.82
N MET A 162 15.33 -16.87 -3.76
CA MET A 162 14.23 -17.85 -3.82
C MET A 162 12.97 -17.21 -4.40
N THR A 163 12.80 -15.93 -4.10
CA THR A 163 11.81 -15.05 -4.66
C THR A 163 12.05 -14.91 -6.19
N ARG A 164 13.09 -14.25 -6.66
CA ARG A 164 13.30 -13.97 -8.11
C ARG A 164 13.38 -15.22 -9.00
N HIS A 165 14.01 -16.32 -8.57
CA HIS A 165 14.28 -17.47 -9.44
C HIS A 165 13.08 -18.38 -9.77
N CYS A 166 11.92 -18.16 -9.14
CA CYS A 166 10.67 -18.84 -9.52
C CYS A 166 9.86 -18.10 -10.61
N GLN A 167 10.33 -16.94 -11.09
CA GLN A 167 9.78 -16.31 -12.30
C GLN A 167 10.38 -17.02 -13.53
N ILE A 168 9.81 -18.17 -13.88
CA ILE A 168 10.10 -18.79 -15.17
C ILE A 168 9.42 -17.91 -16.22
N ASP A 169 10.23 -17.17 -16.96
CA ASP A 169 9.79 -16.40 -18.13
C ASP A 169 9.06 -17.35 -19.12
N ASP A 170 7.81 -17.03 -19.44
CA ASP A 170 6.95 -17.83 -20.31
C ASP A 170 7.37 -17.80 -21.79
N SER A 171 8.42 -17.04 -22.12
CA SER A 171 8.87 -16.77 -23.48
C SER A 171 9.84 -17.80 -24.11
N GLN A 172 10.17 -18.94 -23.46
CA GLN A 172 11.12 -19.96 -24.00
C GLN A 172 10.63 -21.43 -23.93
N PRO A 173 11.10 -22.35 -24.81
CA PRO A 173 10.35 -23.53 -25.24
C PRO A 173 10.62 -24.83 -24.43
N SER A 174 9.54 -25.62 -24.30
CA SER A 174 9.39 -26.98 -23.75
C SER A 174 9.31 -27.15 -22.19
N PRO A 175 8.33 -27.93 -21.67
CA PRO A 175 8.14 -28.17 -20.23
C PRO A 175 9.30 -28.90 -19.54
N GLU A 176 9.98 -29.81 -20.22
CA GLU A 176 11.07 -30.62 -19.65
C GLU A 176 12.30 -29.77 -19.30
N HIS A 177 12.63 -28.77 -20.13
CA HIS A 177 13.73 -27.85 -19.84
C HIS A 177 13.43 -26.89 -18.68
N LYS A 178 12.15 -26.53 -18.49
CA LYS A 178 11.71 -25.69 -17.36
C LYS A 178 11.88 -26.43 -16.02
N GLU A 179 11.48 -27.70 -15.95
CA GLU A 179 11.62 -28.49 -14.72
C GLU A 179 13.08 -28.81 -14.39
N VAL A 180 13.91 -29.17 -15.38
CA VAL A 180 15.35 -29.41 -15.16
C VAL A 180 16.08 -28.15 -14.66
N ARG A 181 15.73 -26.97 -15.20
CA ARG A 181 16.30 -25.69 -14.75
C ARG A 181 15.85 -25.36 -13.32
N ARG A 182 14.57 -25.56 -13.01
CA ARG A 182 14.01 -25.39 -11.66
C ARG A 182 14.71 -26.29 -10.65
N GLN A 183 14.86 -27.58 -10.94
CA GLN A 183 15.55 -28.54 -10.08
C GLN A 183 17.01 -28.14 -9.78
N ARG A 184 17.76 -27.64 -10.77
CA ARG A 184 19.14 -27.14 -10.54
C ARG A 184 19.20 -25.92 -9.62
N ILE A 185 18.27 -24.99 -9.76
CA ILE A 185 18.18 -23.78 -8.92
C ILE A 185 17.86 -24.19 -7.48
N LEU A 186 16.83 -25.03 -7.33
CA LEU A 186 16.43 -25.59 -6.05
C LEU A 186 17.59 -26.34 -5.39
N GLN A 187 18.36 -27.16 -6.10
CA GLN A 187 19.54 -27.83 -5.53
C GLN A 187 20.64 -26.85 -5.06
N LYS A 188 20.88 -25.74 -5.77
CA LYS A 188 21.84 -24.71 -5.35
C LYS A 188 21.40 -24.01 -4.06
N LEU A 189 20.12 -23.64 -3.99
CA LEU A 189 19.53 -23.01 -2.81
C LEU A 189 19.61 -23.94 -1.59
N ARG A 190 19.38 -25.23 -1.77
CA ARG A 190 19.50 -26.24 -0.69
C ARG A 190 20.90 -26.26 -0.12
N LYS A 191 21.89 -26.39 -0.99
CA LYS A 191 23.31 -26.39 -0.59
C LYS A 191 23.69 -25.10 0.11
N GLU A 192 23.17 -23.96 -0.32
CA GLU A 192 23.44 -22.67 0.31
C GLU A 192 22.82 -22.56 1.72
N ILE A 193 21.56 -22.95 1.90
CA ILE A 193 20.89 -23.02 3.21
C ILE A 193 21.60 -24.00 4.13
N ASP A 194 21.93 -25.20 3.66
CA ASP A 194 22.64 -26.22 4.44
C ASP A 194 24.03 -25.71 4.88
N SER A 195 24.78 -25.08 3.97
CA SER A 195 26.14 -24.59 4.22
C SER A 195 26.23 -23.48 5.27
N ARG A 196 25.13 -22.75 5.49
CA ARG A 196 25.07 -21.55 6.36
C ARG A 196 24.09 -21.67 7.52
N SER A 197 23.39 -22.80 7.66
CA SER A 197 22.62 -23.14 8.86
C SER A 197 23.47 -23.02 10.13
N TRP A 198 24.74 -23.42 10.07
CA TRP A 198 25.71 -23.26 11.15
C TRP A 198 25.96 -21.79 11.52
N THR A 199 25.82 -20.85 10.58
CA THR A 199 25.98 -19.41 10.86
C THR A 199 24.87 -18.88 11.76
N VAL A 200 23.62 -19.32 11.57
CA VAL A 200 22.49 -18.99 12.45
C VAL A 200 22.72 -19.55 13.85
N GLU A 201 23.18 -20.79 13.93
CA GLU A 201 23.51 -21.48 15.18
C GLU A 201 24.65 -20.80 15.95
N ASN A 202 25.66 -20.29 15.23
CA ASN A 202 26.73 -19.49 15.82
C ASN A 202 26.22 -18.17 16.40
N VAL A 203 25.31 -17.47 15.70
CA VAL A 203 24.68 -16.24 16.21
C VAL A 203 23.84 -16.54 17.45
N ARG A 204 23.07 -17.63 17.43
CA ARG A 204 22.30 -18.12 18.59
C ARG A 204 23.19 -18.36 19.80
N THR A 205 24.27 -19.12 19.63
CA THR A 205 25.25 -19.43 20.68
C THR A 205 25.89 -18.15 21.24
N LEU A 206 26.31 -17.23 20.37
CA LEU A 206 26.89 -15.94 20.79
C LEU A 206 25.89 -15.07 21.54
N GLY A 207 24.62 -15.05 21.13
CA GLY A 207 23.57 -14.28 21.79
C GLY A 207 23.24 -14.83 23.18
N TYR A 208 23.17 -16.15 23.36
CA TYR A 208 23.01 -16.74 24.70
C TYR A 208 24.22 -16.48 25.60
N LYS A 209 25.45 -16.61 25.07
CA LYS A 209 26.67 -16.25 25.79
C LYS A 209 26.65 -14.78 26.23
N LEU A 210 26.21 -13.88 25.35
CA LEU A 210 26.06 -12.46 25.65
C LEU A 210 25.01 -12.22 26.76
N ILE A 211 23.89 -12.94 26.76
CA ILE A 211 22.87 -12.87 27.81
C ILE A 211 23.43 -13.34 29.16
N GLU A 212 24.23 -14.41 29.17
CA GLU A 212 24.82 -14.99 30.38
C GLU A 212 25.90 -14.10 31.01
N GLU A 213 26.72 -13.43 30.20
CA GLU A 213 27.76 -12.51 30.67
C GLU A 213 27.17 -11.16 31.13
N ASN A 214 25.94 -10.85 30.74
CA ASN A 214 25.27 -9.57 31.03
C ASN A 214 24.07 -9.69 31.99
N ARG A 215 24.16 -10.58 32.99
CA ARG A 215 23.03 -10.87 33.92
C ARG A 215 22.40 -9.62 34.56
N GLY A 216 23.19 -8.59 34.83
CA GLY A 216 22.74 -7.32 35.43
C GLY A 216 22.07 -6.33 34.45
N ASN A 217 22.12 -6.56 33.13
CA ASN A 217 21.52 -5.67 32.12
C ASN A 217 20.25 -6.30 31.55
N SER A 218 19.11 -6.08 32.22
CA SER A 218 17.83 -6.67 31.84
C SER A 218 17.37 -6.23 30.44
N VAL A 219 17.62 -4.98 30.06
CA VAL A 219 17.23 -4.41 28.76
C VAL A 219 17.94 -5.11 27.61
N LEU A 220 19.28 -5.22 27.69
CA LEU A 220 20.07 -5.92 26.67
C LEU A 220 19.66 -7.39 26.54
N ARG A 221 19.39 -8.06 27.67
CA ARG A 221 18.99 -9.47 27.68
C ARG A 221 17.65 -9.69 27.00
N THR A 222 16.69 -8.80 27.20
CA THR A 222 15.38 -8.87 26.54
C THR A 222 15.55 -8.59 25.04
N ASP A 223 16.26 -7.52 24.67
CA ASP A 223 16.49 -7.18 23.26
C ASP A 223 17.21 -8.30 22.48
N VAL A 224 18.28 -8.88 23.04
CA VAL A 224 18.98 -10.00 22.40
C VAL A 224 18.06 -11.23 22.26
N LYS A 225 17.21 -11.52 23.26
CA LYS A 225 16.24 -12.63 23.15
C LYS A 225 15.20 -12.37 22.07
N ASP A 226 14.64 -11.17 22.02
CA ASP A 226 13.61 -10.81 21.05
C ASP A 226 14.17 -10.83 19.62
N GLN A 227 15.36 -10.25 19.42
CA GLN A 227 16.03 -10.26 18.12
C GLN A 227 16.46 -11.67 17.68
N LEU A 228 16.93 -12.51 18.61
CA LEU A 228 17.19 -13.92 18.32
C LEU A 228 15.92 -14.67 17.94
N GLY A 229 14.81 -14.42 18.64
CA GLY A 229 13.50 -15.00 18.31
C GLY A 229 13.10 -14.69 16.87
N ILE A 230 13.17 -13.42 16.49
CA ILE A 230 12.87 -12.96 15.12
C ILE A 230 13.79 -13.63 14.09
N LEU A 231 15.10 -13.65 14.33
CA LEU A 231 16.07 -14.27 13.41
C LEU A 231 15.79 -15.77 13.20
N ILE A 232 15.49 -16.48 14.29
CA ILE A 232 15.20 -17.93 14.25
C ILE A 232 13.88 -18.17 13.51
N GLU A 233 12.85 -17.37 13.74
CA GLU A 233 11.58 -17.44 13.02
C GLU A 233 11.77 -17.16 11.52
N GLU A 234 12.53 -16.12 11.16
CA GLU A 234 12.87 -15.79 9.77
C GLU A 234 13.60 -16.96 9.08
N PHE A 235 14.54 -17.60 9.79
CA PHE A 235 15.29 -18.73 9.26
C PHE A 235 14.45 -20.00 9.12
N ASN A 236 13.64 -20.34 10.12
CA ASN A 236 12.72 -21.48 10.06
C ASN A 236 11.71 -21.30 8.93
N SER A 237 11.18 -20.09 8.76
CA SER A 237 10.30 -19.76 7.63
C SER A 237 11.01 -20.01 6.29
N LEU A 238 12.26 -19.57 6.15
CA LEU A 238 13.06 -19.85 4.95
C LEU A 238 13.19 -21.36 4.69
N GLN A 239 13.53 -22.13 5.72
CA GLN A 239 13.66 -23.60 5.62
C GLN A 239 12.35 -24.26 5.21
N ASP A 240 11.22 -23.88 5.83
CA ASP A 240 9.91 -24.41 5.48
C ASP A 240 9.54 -24.08 4.03
N MET A 241 9.80 -22.85 3.57
CA MET A 241 9.50 -22.48 2.17
C MET A 241 10.28 -23.34 1.21
N ALA A 242 11.54 -23.55 1.55
CA ALA A 242 12.44 -24.33 0.75
C ALA A 242 11.95 -25.79 0.67
N VAL A 243 11.53 -26.40 1.79
CA VAL A 243 10.93 -27.76 1.83
C VAL A 243 9.69 -27.86 0.94
N HIS A 244 8.73 -26.93 1.04
CA HIS A 244 7.52 -27.00 0.21
C HIS A 244 7.83 -26.84 -1.29
N LEU A 245 8.76 -25.94 -1.64
CA LEU A 245 9.19 -25.75 -3.01
C LEU A 245 9.91 -26.99 -3.57
N TRP A 246 10.62 -27.76 -2.74
CA TRP A 246 11.26 -29.02 -3.12
C TRP A 246 10.27 -30.18 -3.29
N ASN A 247 9.28 -30.29 -2.41
CA ASN A 247 8.33 -31.42 -2.41
C ASN A 247 7.16 -31.23 -3.38
N ASP A 248 7.03 -30.04 -3.97
CA ASP A 248 5.93 -29.68 -4.86
C ASP A 248 4.54 -29.81 -4.23
N GLU A 249 4.44 -29.47 -2.94
CA GLU A 249 3.25 -29.72 -2.15
C GLU A 249 2.06 -28.86 -2.61
N LEU A 250 0.92 -29.52 -2.78
CA LEU A 250 -0.38 -28.91 -3.00
C LEU A 250 -1.05 -28.66 -1.63
N ARG A 251 -1.50 -27.43 -1.40
CA ARG A 251 -2.19 -27.06 -0.16
C ARG A 251 -3.62 -26.66 -0.42
N THR A 252 -4.53 -27.19 0.38
CA THR A 252 -5.94 -26.77 0.40
C THR A 252 -6.14 -25.65 1.42
N PHE A 253 -6.62 -24.51 0.96
CA PHE A 253 -6.88 -23.31 1.77
C PHE A 253 -8.29 -23.34 2.36
N ARG A 254 -8.56 -22.57 3.43
CA ARG A 254 -9.91 -22.50 4.02
C ARG A 254 -10.96 -21.90 3.07
N CYS A 255 -10.54 -21.21 2.01
CA CYS A 255 -11.40 -20.81 0.90
C CYS A 255 -11.88 -21.98 0.01
N GLY A 256 -11.42 -23.21 0.26
CA GLY A 256 -11.82 -24.43 -0.47
C GLY A 256 -10.99 -24.72 -1.72
N HIS A 257 -10.09 -23.82 -2.12
CA HIS A 257 -9.21 -24.02 -3.26
C HIS A 257 -7.90 -24.70 -2.86
N THR A 258 -7.44 -25.58 -3.73
CA THR A 258 -6.11 -26.20 -3.64
C THR A 258 -5.15 -25.46 -4.56
N GLU A 259 -4.03 -25.04 -4.01
CA GLU A 259 -3.01 -24.24 -4.71
C GLU A 259 -1.65 -24.90 -4.51
N ARG A 260 -0.85 -24.93 -5.58
CA ARG A 260 0.56 -25.32 -5.48
C ARG A 260 1.26 -24.28 -4.64
N LEU A 261 1.98 -24.71 -3.62
CA LEU A 261 2.78 -23.82 -2.79
C LEU A 261 4.01 -23.39 -3.59
N ASP A 262 3.80 -22.42 -4.48
CA ASP A 262 4.87 -21.68 -5.13
C ASP A 262 5.39 -20.56 -4.23
N ARG A 263 6.45 -19.90 -4.68
CA ARG A 263 7.09 -18.76 -4.02
C ARG A 263 6.10 -17.73 -3.49
N GLU A 264 5.15 -17.31 -4.32
CA GLU A 264 4.24 -16.24 -3.97
C GLU A 264 3.26 -16.76 -2.90
N SER A 265 2.83 -18.02 -2.99
CA SER A 265 1.95 -18.71 -2.03
C SER A 265 2.64 -18.90 -0.68
N SER A 266 3.92 -19.22 -0.71
CA SER A 266 4.76 -19.45 0.47
C SER A 266 5.14 -18.15 1.19
N LEU A 267 5.30 -17.02 0.49
CA LEU A 267 5.54 -15.71 1.11
C LEU A 267 4.25 -15.09 1.70
N ARG A 268 3.07 -15.52 1.22
CA ARG A 268 1.72 -15.10 1.67
C ARG A 268 1.31 -15.68 3.04
N ARG A 269 2.23 -16.30 3.80
CA ARG A 269 2.07 -17.04 5.07
C ARG A 269 1.41 -16.33 6.25
N ILE A 270 0.85 -15.14 6.07
CA ILE A 270 0.22 -14.37 7.15
C ILE A 270 -1.04 -15.10 7.68
N SER A 271 -1.65 -16.03 6.91
CA SER A 271 -2.84 -16.78 7.33
C SER A 271 -3.20 -17.94 6.39
N ASP A 272 -3.67 -19.08 6.93
CA ASP A 272 -4.20 -20.24 6.18
C ASP A 272 -5.55 -19.99 5.50
N GLN A 273 -6.05 -18.75 5.51
CA GLN A 273 -7.42 -18.44 5.15
C GLN A 273 -7.65 -18.37 3.63
N PHE A 274 -6.67 -17.95 2.81
CA PHE A 274 -6.93 -17.61 1.39
C PHE A 274 -5.79 -18.02 0.44
N CYS A 275 -6.15 -18.48 -0.77
CA CYS A 275 -5.23 -18.73 -1.87
C CYS A 275 -4.97 -17.46 -2.71
N SER A 276 -3.93 -17.49 -3.52
CA SER A 276 -3.49 -16.45 -4.47
C SER A 276 -4.59 -15.91 -5.39
N SER A 277 -5.48 -16.79 -5.83
CA SER A 277 -6.57 -16.46 -6.76
C SER A 277 -7.74 -15.79 -6.05
N CYS A 278 -7.97 -16.09 -4.77
CA CYS A 278 -9.01 -15.44 -3.97
C CYS A 278 -8.54 -14.12 -3.35
N TRP A 279 -7.23 -13.90 -3.26
CA TRP A 279 -6.66 -12.76 -2.56
C TRP A 279 -5.41 -12.20 -3.29
N PRO A 280 -5.59 -11.39 -4.36
CA PRO A 280 -4.49 -10.82 -5.14
C PRO A 280 -3.55 -9.91 -4.32
N LEU A 281 -2.28 -9.78 -4.74
CA LEU A 281 -1.25 -8.97 -4.05
C LEU A 281 -1.66 -7.50 -3.84
N ALA A 282 -2.38 -6.92 -4.79
CA ALA A 282 -2.92 -5.55 -4.69
C ALA A 282 -3.87 -5.39 -3.48
N SER A 283 -4.73 -6.40 -3.26
CA SER A 283 -5.65 -6.46 -2.12
C SER A 283 -4.91 -6.58 -0.79
N GLN A 284 -3.76 -7.27 -0.75
CA GLN A 284 -2.88 -7.38 0.43
C GLN A 284 -2.18 -6.06 0.77
N VAL A 285 -1.61 -5.40 -0.25
CA VAL A 285 -0.94 -4.10 -0.09
C VAL A 285 -1.94 -3.03 0.35
N GLN A 286 -3.17 -3.08 -0.17
CA GLN A 286 -4.24 -2.18 0.23
C GLN A 286 -4.71 -2.44 1.66
N ALA A 287 -4.88 -3.70 2.09
CA ALA A 287 -5.18 -4.05 3.47
C ALA A 287 -4.08 -3.58 4.45
N ASN A 288 -2.81 -3.81 4.12
CA ASN A 288 -1.68 -3.38 4.95
C ASN A 288 -1.59 -1.84 5.05
N LYS A 289 -1.89 -1.10 3.97
CA LYS A 289 -2.01 0.38 4.01
C LYS A 289 -3.18 0.84 4.87
N LEU A 290 -4.32 0.14 4.82
CA LEU A 290 -5.51 0.43 5.64
C LEU A 290 -5.29 0.14 7.14
N CYS A 291 -4.40 -0.79 7.49
CA CYS A 291 -4.01 -1.07 8.87
C CYS A 291 -3.09 0.01 9.47
N GLN A 292 -2.38 0.80 8.65
CA GLN A 292 -1.45 1.85 9.10
C GLN A 292 -2.10 3.23 9.21
N ASP A 293 -3.15 3.51 8.43
CA ASP A 293 -3.96 4.71 8.58
C ASP A 293 -4.94 4.55 9.77
N GLY A 294 -4.81 5.39 10.79
CA GLY A 294 -5.82 5.48 11.85
C GLY A 294 -7.22 5.84 11.30
N ASP A 295 -8.26 5.75 12.13
CA ASP A 295 -9.66 5.83 11.68
C ASP A 295 -10.15 7.25 11.26
N ARG A 296 -9.24 8.22 11.09
CA ARG A 296 -9.58 9.61 10.78
C ARG A 296 -9.93 9.80 9.30
N ILE A 297 -11.12 10.33 9.05
CA ILE A 297 -11.56 10.77 7.71
C ILE A 297 -10.71 11.98 7.27
N ARG A 298 -10.14 11.92 6.06
CA ARG A 298 -9.42 13.04 5.44
C ARG A 298 -10.19 13.53 4.21
N ARG A 299 -10.30 14.85 4.10
CA ARG A 299 -10.86 15.54 2.94
C ARG A 299 -9.81 16.49 2.41
N THR A 300 -9.50 16.38 1.13
CA THR A 300 -8.48 17.20 0.48
C THR A 300 -9.13 17.90 -0.72
N PRO A 301 -9.09 19.23 -0.79
CA PRO A 301 -9.49 19.95 -1.99
C PRO A 301 -8.69 19.44 -3.20
N VAL A 302 -9.38 19.19 -4.30
CA VAL A 302 -8.78 18.85 -5.59
C VAL A 302 -9.02 20.06 -6.47
N THR A 303 -7.95 20.75 -6.87
CA THR A 303 -8.06 22.05 -7.54
C THR A 303 -7.23 22.08 -8.83
N ALA A 304 -7.60 22.97 -9.75
CA ALA A 304 -6.93 23.09 -11.04
C ALA A 304 -5.58 23.84 -10.95
N ASP A 305 -5.43 24.68 -9.93
CA ASP A 305 -4.30 25.58 -9.68
C ASP A 305 -3.17 24.95 -8.86
N ASN A 306 -3.39 23.76 -8.29
CA ASN A 306 -2.38 23.01 -7.54
C ASN A 306 -1.81 21.88 -8.43
N GLU A 307 -0.51 21.93 -8.72
CA GLU A 307 0.20 20.96 -9.58
C GLU A 307 0.01 19.50 -9.13
N ASP A 308 -0.04 19.23 -7.83
CA ASP A 308 -0.22 17.89 -7.27
C ASP A 308 -1.63 17.33 -7.49
N THR A 309 -2.63 18.21 -7.68
CA THR A 309 -4.05 17.82 -7.79
C THR A 309 -4.68 18.14 -9.14
N ALA A 310 -4.02 18.93 -10.00
CA ALA A 310 -4.59 19.42 -11.25
C ALA A 310 -4.99 18.28 -12.20
N VAL A 311 -4.14 17.25 -12.34
CA VAL A 311 -4.46 16.08 -13.18
C VAL A 311 -5.70 15.35 -12.65
N GLU A 312 -5.81 15.18 -11.33
CA GLU A 312 -6.96 14.55 -10.69
C GLU A 312 -8.21 15.43 -10.84
N TYR A 313 -8.09 16.75 -10.68
CA TYR A 313 -9.17 17.72 -10.90
C TYR A 313 -9.77 17.56 -12.30
N TYR A 314 -8.94 17.62 -13.35
CA TYR A 314 -9.42 17.54 -14.72
C TYR A 314 -10.03 16.16 -15.02
N LYS A 315 -9.47 15.06 -14.51
CA LYS A 315 -10.07 13.72 -14.65
C LYS A 315 -11.47 13.63 -14.04
N ILE A 316 -11.65 14.14 -12.82
CA ILE A 316 -12.96 14.10 -12.14
C ILE A 316 -13.94 15.09 -12.75
N SER A 317 -13.49 16.29 -13.09
CA SER A 317 -14.31 17.29 -13.80
C SER A 317 -14.81 16.75 -15.13
N ASP A 318 -13.92 16.14 -15.92
CA ASP A 318 -14.25 15.50 -17.19
C ASP A 318 -15.25 14.36 -17.01
N ARG A 319 -15.04 13.50 -15.99
CA ARG A 319 -15.99 12.44 -15.62
C ARG A 319 -17.37 12.98 -15.27
N VAL A 320 -17.46 14.12 -14.57
CA VAL A 320 -18.75 14.75 -14.23
C VAL A 320 -19.42 15.35 -15.47
N LEU A 321 -18.67 16.09 -16.28
CA LEU A 321 -19.22 16.87 -17.40
C LEU A 321 -19.53 16.00 -18.63
N ARG A 322 -18.71 15.00 -18.96
CA ARG A 322 -18.97 14.10 -20.12
C ARG A 322 -20.19 13.21 -19.94
N TYR A 323 -20.49 12.84 -18.70
CA TYR A 323 -21.63 12.01 -18.36
C TYR A 323 -22.87 12.83 -17.97
N ALA A 324 -22.87 14.13 -18.29
CA ALA A 324 -24.05 14.99 -18.18
C ALA A 324 -24.93 14.85 -19.44
N LEU A 325 -26.17 14.38 -19.26
CA LEU A 325 -27.15 14.24 -20.33
C LEU A 325 -28.03 15.49 -20.39
N LYS A 326 -28.10 16.11 -21.57
CA LYS A 326 -28.91 17.32 -21.81
C LYS A 326 -30.40 17.08 -21.51
N GLU A 327 -30.89 15.88 -21.78
CA GLU A 327 -32.28 15.46 -21.58
C GLU A 327 -32.76 15.56 -20.13
N HIS A 328 -31.84 15.56 -19.15
CA HIS A 328 -32.19 15.74 -17.75
C HIS A 328 -32.44 17.21 -17.36
N ASN A 329 -32.17 18.17 -18.24
CA ASN A 329 -32.34 19.61 -18.00
C ASN A 329 -31.65 20.12 -16.71
N ILE A 330 -30.48 19.55 -16.37
CA ILE A 330 -29.66 19.97 -15.24
C ILE A 330 -28.30 20.46 -15.75
N LYS A 331 -27.98 21.73 -15.47
CA LYS A 331 -26.66 22.30 -15.72
C LYS A 331 -25.73 22.02 -14.53
N LEU A 332 -24.63 21.32 -14.76
CA LEU A 332 -23.61 21.04 -13.75
C LEU A 332 -22.48 22.07 -13.83
N GLU A 333 -22.59 23.14 -13.05
CA GLU A 333 -21.50 24.10 -12.84
C GLU A 333 -20.69 23.67 -11.61
N ILE A 334 -19.53 23.04 -11.83
CA ILE A 334 -18.68 22.56 -10.73
C ILE A 334 -18.08 23.76 -9.99
N ARG A 335 -18.23 23.78 -8.66
CA ARG A 335 -17.69 24.82 -7.76
C ARG A 335 -16.48 24.32 -6.99
N SER A 336 -16.54 23.08 -6.49
CA SER A 336 -15.41 22.46 -5.83
C SER A 336 -15.47 20.94 -5.93
N ILE A 337 -14.30 20.32 -5.89
CA ILE A 337 -14.15 18.87 -5.78
C ILE A 337 -13.31 18.61 -4.53
N GLU A 338 -13.79 17.73 -3.66
CA GLU A 338 -13.06 17.28 -2.47
C GLU A 338 -12.85 15.77 -2.58
N LYS A 339 -11.59 15.34 -2.51
CA LYS A 339 -11.22 13.93 -2.40
C LYS A 339 -11.45 13.46 -0.97
N ILE A 340 -12.06 12.30 -0.82
CA ILE A 340 -12.41 11.70 0.46
C ILE A 340 -11.58 10.43 0.65
N LYS A 341 -10.85 10.37 1.76
CA LYS A 341 -10.21 9.15 2.26
C LYS A 341 -10.88 8.77 3.58
N ASN A 342 -11.54 7.62 3.61
CA ASN A 342 -12.22 7.12 4.81
C ASN A 342 -11.76 5.68 5.10
N PRO A 343 -10.69 5.50 5.90
CA PRO A 343 -10.12 4.18 6.19
C PRO A 343 -11.12 3.19 6.78
N VAL A 344 -12.11 3.67 7.55
CA VAL A 344 -13.14 2.82 8.15
C VAL A 344 -14.07 2.25 7.07
N LEU A 345 -14.55 3.08 6.15
CA LEU A 345 -15.39 2.61 5.04
C LEU A 345 -14.60 1.78 4.04
N ASP A 346 -13.32 2.09 3.84
CA ASP A 346 -12.44 1.32 2.98
C ASP A 346 -12.18 -0.09 3.53
N LYS A 347 -11.98 -0.24 4.84
CA LYS A 347 -11.93 -1.54 5.53
C LYS A 347 -13.24 -2.32 5.35
N LYS A 348 -14.40 -1.65 5.47
CA LYS A 348 -15.71 -2.30 5.25
C LYS A 348 -15.88 -2.79 3.82
N LEU A 349 -15.57 -1.95 2.82
CA LEU A 349 -15.59 -2.32 1.41
C LEU A 349 -14.65 -3.51 1.13
N PHE A 350 -13.47 -3.48 1.72
CA PHE A 350 -12.50 -4.56 1.63
C PHE A 350 -13.02 -5.87 2.22
N ASN A 351 -13.59 -5.84 3.42
CA ASN A 351 -14.14 -7.05 4.05
C ASN A 351 -15.26 -7.66 3.21
N VAL A 352 -16.09 -6.80 2.61
CA VAL A 352 -17.24 -7.22 1.84
C VAL A 352 -16.90 -7.91 0.51
N TYR A 353 -15.72 -7.61 -0.04
CA TYR A 353 -15.17 -8.29 -1.22
C TYR A 353 -15.08 -9.80 -1.02
N ASN A 354 -14.66 -10.24 0.17
CA ASN A 354 -14.51 -11.65 0.50
C ASN A 354 -15.84 -12.41 0.49
N GLU A 355 -16.95 -11.70 0.67
CA GLU A 355 -18.29 -12.27 0.69
C GLU A 355 -18.99 -12.28 -0.69
N MET A 356 -18.36 -11.72 -1.73
CA MET A 356 -18.95 -11.65 -3.08
C MET A 356 -18.94 -13.01 -3.78
N HIS A 357 -19.92 -13.27 -4.64
CA HIS A 357 -19.94 -14.42 -5.54
C HIS A 357 -18.84 -14.29 -6.60
N LYS A 358 -18.61 -13.08 -7.14
CA LYS A 358 -17.46 -12.80 -8.03
C LYS A 358 -16.22 -12.41 -7.22
N LYS A 359 -15.16 -13.23 -7.29
CA LYS A 359 -13.94 -13.09 -6.48
C LYS A 359 -12.84 -12.23 -7.09
N ASP A 360 -13.04 -11.68 -8.29
CA ASP A 360 -12.10 -10.86 -9.07
C ASP A 360 -12.72 -9.51 -9.50
N CYS A 361 -13.69 -9.01 -8.74
CA CYS A 361 -14.39 -7.77 -9.09
C CYS A 361 -13.65 -6.52 -8.59
N VAL A 362 -13.40 -5.55 -9.48
CA VAL A 362 -12.90 -4.23 -9.08
C VAL A 362 -14.08 -3.27 -8.81
N PRO A 363 -13.97 -2.33 -7.87
CA PRO A 363 -14.99 -1.30 -7.69
C PRO A 363 -15.13 -0.42 -8.94
N GLU A 364 -16.37 -0.12 -9.30
CA GLU A 364 -16.71 0.81 -10.39
C GLU A 364 -16.97 2.21 -9.84
N LEU A 365 -16.50 3.23 -10.56
CA LEU A 365 -16.66 4.63 -10.14
C LEU A 365 -17.99 5.20 -10.65
N LEU A 366 -19.00 5.28 -9.77
CA LEU A 366 -20.39 5.62 -10.12
C LEU A 366 -20.93 6.81 -9.31
N PHE A 367 -21.89 7.54 -9.89
CA PHE A 367 -22.49 8.71 -9.25
C PHE A 367 -23.64 8.34 -8.33
N HIS A 368 -23.68 8.96 -7.15
CA HIS A 368 -24.81 8.93 -6.24
C HIS A 368 -25.29 10.35 -5.91
N GLY A 369 -26.58 10.60 -6.08
CA GLY A 369 -27.19 11.89 -5.80
C GLY A 369 -28.08 11.83 -4.57
N THR A 370 -27.93 12.82 -3.70
CA THR A 370 -28.75 12.96 -2.49
C THR A 370 -28.68 14.41 -1.99
N THR A 371 -29.39 14.72 -0.91
CA THR A 371 -29.32 16.06 -0.29
C THR A 371 -27.93 16.31 0.30
N ARG A 372 -27.51 17.59 0.40
CA ARG A 372 -26.22 17.95 1.01
C ARG A 372 -26.03 17.34 2.41
N LYS A 373 -27.07 17.39 3.25
CA LYS A 373 -27.07 16.78 4.58
C LYS A 373 -26.81 15.28 4.52
N ASN A 374 -27.47 14.57 3.60
CA ASN A 374 -27.30 13.13 3.46
C ASN A 374 -25.92 12.77 2.90
N ALA A 375 -25.39 13.56 1.95
CA ALA A 375 -24.05 13.34 1.42
C ALA A 375 -23.00 13.40 2.54
N GLU A 376 -23.08 14.40 3.42
CA GLU A 376 -22.19 14.52 4.58
C GLU A 376 -22.36 13.35 5.57
N MET A 377 -23.60 12.90 5.83
CA MET A 377 -23.83 11.72 6.67
C MET A 377 -23.25 10.44 6.05
N ILE A 378 -23.30 10.29 4.73
CA ILE A 378 -22.70 9.15 4.00
C ILE A 378 -21.18 9.18 4.12
N ILE A 379 -20.57 10.36 3.97
CA ILE A 379 -19.12 10.52 4.12
C ILE A 379 -18.66 10.11 5.53
N GLN A 380 -19.43 10.47 6.55
CA GLN A 380 -19.11 10.17 7.95
C GLN A 380 -19.35 8.71 8.32
N ASN A 381 -20.52 8.17 7.97
CA ASN A 381 -21.02 6.93 8.55
C ASN A 381 -21.14 5.77 7.53
N GLY A 382 -20.96 6.04 6.24
CA GLY A 382 -21.27 5.13 5.16
C GLY A 382 -22.73 5.21 4.72
N PHE A 383 -23.06 4.41 3.70
CA PHE A 383 -24.41 4.37 3.16
C PHE A 383 -25.41 3.72 4.13
N LYS A 384 -26.70 4.00 3.90
CA LYS A 384 -27.80 3.23 4.47
C LYS A 384 -28.64 2.71 3.32
N VAL A 385 -29.03 1.44 3.41
CA VAL A 385 -29.89 0.82 2.40
C VAL A 385 -31.26 1.52 2.43
N GLY A 386 -31.77 1.86 1.25
CA GLY A 386 -33.07 2.51 1.12
C GLY A 386 -34.22 1.54 1.41
N ASN A 387 -35.40 2.07 1.72
CA ASN A 387 -36.56 1.24 2.08
C ASN A 387 -37.39 0.76 0.88
N SER A 388 -37.15 1.29 -0.32
CA SER A 388 -37.90 0.96 -1.54
C SER A 388 -37.14 1.40 -2.80
N GLY A 389 -37.61 0.92 -3.97
CA GLY A 389 -37.12 1.35 -5.28
C GLY A 389 -37.59 0.42 -6.40
N MET A 390 -37.33 0.81 -7.65
CA MET A 390 -37.78 0.06 -8.84
C MET A 390 -37.23 -1.37 -8.90
N PHE A 391 -36.07 -1.61 -8.29
CA PHE A 391 -35.42 -2.91 -8.18
C PHE A 391 -35.25 -3.29 -6.70
N GLY A 392 -36.18 -2.85 -5.83
CA GLY A 392 -36.17 -3.18 -4.41
C GLY A 392 -35.40 -2.21 -3.51
N ALA A 393 -35.32 -2.58 -2.24
CA ALA A 393 -34.72 -1.82 -1.16
C ALA A 393 -33.18 -1.86 -1.25
N GLY A 394 -32.61 -0.94 -2.03
CA GLY A 394 -31.18 -0.89 -2.34
C GLY A 394 -30.60 0.52 -2.34
N ILE A 395 -29.31 0.62 -2.63
CA ILE A 395 -28.60 1.88 -2.85
C ILE A 395 -28.35 2.02 -4.35
N TYR A 396 -28.83 3.12 -4.92
CA TYR A 396 -28.88 3.33 -6.36
C TYR A 396 -27.75 4.27 -6.79
N PHE A 397 -27.06 3.87 -7.85
CA PHE A 397 -25.99 4.61 -8.51
C PHE A 397 -26.26 4.70 -10.01
N ALA A 398 -25.62 5.65 -10.69
CA ALA A 398 -25.75 5.83 -12.13
C ALA A 398 -24.40 6.18 -12.77
N THR A 399 -24.25 5.84 -14.04
CA THR A 399 -23.13 6.32 -14.87
C THR A 399 -23.29 7.80 -15.20
N ASP A 400 -24.53 8.25 -15.41
CA ASP A 400 -24.84 9.61 -15.83
C ASP A 400 -24.92 10.56 -14.62
N SER A 401 -24.04 11.57 -14.57
CA SER A 401 -23.91 12.50 -13.44
C SER A 401 -25.22 13.26 -13.19
N THR A 402 -25.84 13.72 -14.27
CA THR A 402 -27.14 14.42 -14.25
C THR A 402 -28.32 13.54 -13.84
N LYS A 403 -28.25 12.21 -14.04
CA LYS A 403 -29.28 11.28 -13.52
C LYS A 403 -29.26 11.29 -12.00
N SER A 404 -28.08 11.16 -11.41
CA SER A 404 -27.91 11.26 -9.97
C SER A 404 -28.21 12.69 -9.48
N ALA A 405 -27.83 13.73 -10.21
CA ALA A 405 -28.08 15.12 -9.83
C ALA A 405 -29.58 15.48 -9.65
N GLN A 406 -30.51 14.73 -10.26
CA GLN A 406 -31.96 14.90 -10.04
C GLN A 406 -32.36 14.68 -8.57
N TYR A 407 -31.57 13.90 -7.82
CA TYR A 407 -31.81 13.62 -6.40
C TYR A 407 -31.10 14.60 -5.47
N CYS A 408 -30.27 15.50 -6.01
CA CYS A 408 -29.62 16.59 -5.28
C CYS A 408 -30.60 17.75 -5.04
N ARG A 409 -31.52 17.55 -4.09
CA ARG A 409 -32.56 18.54 -3.73
C ARG A 409 -31.97 19.71 -2.94
N GLY A 410 -32.59 20.89 -3.07
CA GLY A 410 -32.18 22.14 -2.44
C GLY A 410 -31.98 23.28 -3.45
N THR A 411 -31.75 24.49 -2.95
CA THR A 411 -31.42 25.68 -3.74
C THR A 411 -29.92 26.01 -3.64
N GLY A 412 -29.39 26.73 -4.62
CA GLY A 412 -27.99 27.14 -4.67
C GLY A 412 -27.02 25.97 -4.89
N ILE A 413 -25.97 25.89 -4.04
CA ILE A 413 -24.91 24.88 -4.13
C ILE A 413 -25.40 23.52 -3.62
N LYS A 414 -25.38 22.54 -4.52
CA LYS A 414 -25.76 21.14 -4.32
C LYS A 414 -24.54 20.24 -4.21
N SER A 415 -24.76 19.01 -3.75
CA SER A 415 -23.72 18.00 -3.53
C SER A 415 -24.00 16.73 -4.32
N LEU A 416 -23.02 16.28 -5.10
CA LEU A 416 -23.02 15.02 -5.84
C LEU A 416 -21.86 14.16 -5.32
N LEU A 417 -22.11 12.88 -5.07
CA LEU A 417 -21.06 11.94 -4.69
C LEU A 417 -20.61 11.13 -5.91
N LEU A 418 -19.31 10.90 -6.00
CA LEU A 418 -18.70 9.92 -6.89
C LEU A 418 -18.05 8.84 -6.02
N CYS A 419 -18.44 7.59 -6.23
CA CYS A 419 -18.25 6.51 -5.28
C CYS A 419 -17.58 5.32 -5.96
N ASP A 420 -16.69 4.64 -5.24
CA ASP A 420 -16.30 3.27 -5.57
C ASP A 420 -17.45 2.35 -5.18
N VAL A 421 -17.94 1.54 -6.12
CA VAL A 421 -19.06 0.63 -5.93
C VAL A 421 -18.66 -0.79 -6.35
N LEU A 422 -18.64 -1.71 -5.40
CA LEU A 422 -18.31 -3.11 -5.63
C LEU A 422 -19.54 -3.90 -6.09
N LEU A 423 -19.66 -4.05 -7.42
CA LEU A 423 -20.82 -4.69 -8.04
C LEU A 423 -20.78 -6.23 -7.97
N GLY A 424 -19.61 -6.85 -7.93
CA GLY A 424 -19.51 -8.32 -7.97
C GLY A 424 -20.12 -8.93 -9.24
N LYS A 425 -20.81 -10.06 -9.11
CA LYS A 425 -21.60 -10.66 -10.18
C LYS A 425 -22.96 -9.97 -10.28
N THR A 426 -23.25 -9.34 -11.40
CA THR A 426 -24.44 -8.48 -11.51
C THR A 426 -25.62 -9.17 -12.22
N MET A 427 -26.80 -9.10 -11.60
CA MET A 427 -28.05 -9.54 -12.20
C MET A 427 -28.58 -8.45 -13.14
N VAL A 428 -28.66 -8.73 -14.43
CA VAL A 428 -29.20 -7.77 -15.41
C VAL A 428 -30.73 -7.82 -15.38
N CYS A 429 -31.35 -6.64 -15.24
CA CYS A 429 -32.80 -6.49 -15.27
C CYS A 429 -33.22 -5.45 -16.33
N ASP A 430 -34.23 -5.80 -17.14
CA ASP A 430 -34.85 -4.88 -18.10
C ASP A 430 -36.26 -4.42 -17.67
N ALA A 431 -36.78 -4.94 -16.55
CA ALA A 431 -38.12 -4.62 -16.05
C ALA A 431 -38.08 -4.47 -14.52
N PRO A 432 -38.95 -3.64 -13.92
CA PRO A 432 -39.00 -3.43 -12.48
C PRO A 432 -39.15 -4.74 -11.69
N LYS A 433 -38.43 -4.81 -10.57
CA LYS A 433 -38.52 -5.89 -9.57
C LYS A 433 -38.56 -5.26 -8.18
N THR A 434 -39.67 -4.62 -7.83
CA THR A 434 -39.80 -3.80 -6.63
C THR A 434 -39.71 -4.58 -5.31
N SER A 435 -39.97 -5.89 -5.35
CA SER A 435 -39.86 -6.80 -4.20
C SER A 435 -38.46 -7.40 -4.01
N LEU A 436 -37.49 -7.05 -4.87
CA LEU A 436 -36.18 -7.69 -4.85
C LEU A 436 -35.40 -7.37 -3.57
N THR A 437 -34.94 -8.40 -2.87
CA THR A 437 -34.15 -8.29 -1.63
C THR A 437 -32.71 -8.77 -1.82
N LEU A 438 -31.83 -8.41 -0.87
CA LEU A 438 -30.47 -8.96 -0.81
C LEU A 438 -30.46 -10.49 -0.84
N GLU A 439 -31.35 -11.12 -0.07
CA GLU A 439 -31.46 -12.58 0.01
C GLU A 439 -31.81 -13.18 -1.34
N GLN A 440 -32.80 -12.63 -2.05
CA GLN A 440 -33.18 -13.12 -3.37
C GLN A 440 -32.07 -12.95 -4.41
N VAL A 441 -31.34 -11.83 -4.37
CA VAL A 441 -30.20 -11.58 -5.27
C VAL A 441 -29.07 -12.57 -4.99
N ARG A 442 -28.75 -12.81 -3.71
CA ARG A 442 -27.70 -13.76 -3.31
C ARG A 442 -28.07 -15.21 -3.61
N THR A 443 -29.29 -15.63 -3.31
CA THR A 443 -29.77 -16.99 -3.61
C THR A 443 -29.79 -17.27 -5.11
N ALA A 444 -30.02 -16.24 -5.94
CA ALA A 444 -29.88 -16.35 -7.39
C ALA A 444 -28.42 -16.36 -7.88
N GLY A 445 -27.43 -16.27 -6.99
CA GLY A 445 -26.01 -16.31 -7.31
C GLY A 445 -25.44 -15.00 -7.85
N TYR A 446 -26.00 -13.86 -7.42
CA TYR A 446 -25.57 -12.51 -7.80
C TYR A 446 -25.26 -11.66 -6.55
N ASP A 447 -24.54 -10.56 -6.76
CA ASP A 447 -24.06 -9.62 -5.74
C ASP A 447 -24.71 -8.22 -5.84
N SER A 448 -25.23 -7.88 -7.01
CA SER A 448 -25.85 -6.59 -7.32
C SER A 448 -26.85 -6.72 -8.48
N VAL A 449 -27.56 -5.63 -8.78
CA VAL A 449 -28.43 -5.51 -9.95
C VAL A 449 -27.96 -4.41 -10.87
N PHE A 450 -28.02 -4.67 -12.18
CA PHE A 450 -27.83 -3.67 -13.23
C PHE A 450 -29.13 -3.54 -14.01
N ALA A 451 -29.76 -2.39 -13.87
CA ALA A 451 -30.91 -2.00 -14.66
C ALA A 451 -30.42 -1.35 -15.96
N ARG A 452 -30.61 -2.05 -17.07
CA ARG A 452 -30.08 -1.62 -18.37
C ARG A 452 -30.88 -0.41 -18.90
N ARG A 453 -30.16 0.62 -19.36
CA ARG A 453 -30.76 1.77 -20.07
C ARG A 453 -31.64 1.35 -21.25
N ASN A 454 -32.53 2.26 -21.67
CA ASN A 454 -33.45 2.07 -22.80
C ASN A 454 -34.40 0.86 -22.67
N SER A 455 -34.75 0.49 -21.44
CA SER A 455 -35.65 -0.63 -21.15
C SER A 455 -37.11 -0.21 -20.91
N LYS A 456 -37.46 1.04 -21.22
CA LYS A 456 -38.82 1.60 -21.06
C LYS A 456 -39.93 0.80 -21.74
N LYS A 457 -39.65 0.12 -22.86
CA LYS A 457 -40.60 -0.78 -23.53
C LYS A 457 -41.07 -1.94 -22.64
N LYS A 458 -40.27 -2.33 -21.64
CA LYS A 458 -40.56 -3.37 -20.64
C LYS A 458 -40.89 -2.76 -19.26
N GLY A 459 -41.20 -1.46 -19.21
CA GLY A 459 -41.47 -0.73 -17.96
C GLY A 459 -40.22 -0.34 -17.16
N GLY A 460 -39.01 -0.58 -17.68
CA GLY A 460 -37.75 -0.35 -16.98
C GLY A 460 -37.28 1.11 -16.98
N VAL A 461 -35.96 1.28 -17.04
CA VAL A 461 -35.25 2.56 -16.87
C VAL A 461 -34.83 3.17 -18.21
N LEU A 462 -34.74 4.49 -18.24
CA LEU A 462 -34.22 5.22 -19.41
C LEU A 462 -32.68 5.26 -19.40
N ASN A 463 -32.09 5.41 -18.22
CA ASN A 463 -30.65 5.46 -17.99
C ASN A 463 -30.20 4.25 -17.19
N ASP A 464 -28.90 3.96 -17.21
CA ASP A 464 -28.35 2.86 -16.43
C ASP A 464 -28.49 3.14 -14.93
N GLU A 465 -28.97 2.15 -14.19
CA GLU A 465 -28.97 2.19 -12.73
C GLU A 465 -28.29 0.93 -12.17
N TYR A 466 -27.42 1.13 -11.19
CA TYR A 466 -26.67 0.07 -10.50
C TYR A 466 -27.13 0.04 -9.05
N ILE A 467 -27.51 -1.14 -8.57
CA ILE A 467 -28.12 -1.31 -7.27
C ILE A 467 -27.31 -2.32 -6.45
N VAL A 468 -26.84 -1.86 -5.30
CA VAL A 468 -26.25 -2.73 -4.27
C VAL A 468 -27.17 -2.78 -3.06
N TYR A 469 -27.20 -3.93 -2.37
CA TYR A 469 -28.15 -4.19 -1.28
C TYR A 469 -27.47 -4.24 0.10
N ARG A 470 -26.18 -3.94 0.15
CA ARG A 470 -25.41 -3.78 1.39
C ARG A 470 -24.71 -2.42 1.38
N ALA A 471 -24.68 -1.77 2.54
CA ALA A 471 -24.05 -0.45 2.69
C ALA A 471 -22.55 -0.49 2.42
N GLU A 472 -21.91 -1.60 2.78
CA GLU A 472 -20.47 -1.83 2.69
C GLU A 472 -19.99 -2.03 1.26
N GLN A 473 -20.88 -2.25 0.28
CA GLN A 473 -20.51 -2.37 -1.13
C GLN A 473 -20.16 -1.04 -1.80
N ALA A 474 -20.25 0.08 -1.10
CA ALA A 474 -19.92 1.38 -1.67
C ALA A 474 -19.24 2.31 -0.66
N THR A 475 -18.34 3.14 -1.17
CA THR A 475 -17.64 4.17 -0.38
C THR A 475 -17.49 5.46 -1.19
N PRO A 476 -17.74 6.64 -0.60
CA PRO A 476 -17.58 7.90 -1.31
C PRO A 476 -16.10 8.23 -1.52
N ARG A 477 -15.74 8.60 -2.75
CA ARG A 477 -14.38 8.98 -3.15
C ARG A 477 -14.23 10.46 -3.39
N TYR A 478 -15.27 11.08 -3.96
CA TYR A 478 -15.28 12.53 -4.19
C TYR A 478 -16.62 13.13 -3.81
N LEU A 479 -16.57 14.30 -3.19
CA LEU A 479 -17.70 15.21 -3.06
C LEU A 479 -17.55 16.32 -4.09
N ILE A 480 -18.50 16.39 -5.02
CA ILE A 480 -18.59 17.45 -6.02
C ILE A 480 -19.67 18.42 -5.59
N LYS A 481 -19.29 19.68 -5.37
CA LYS A 481 -20.24 20.77 -5.15
C LYS A 481 -20.51 21.47 -6.47
N PHE A 482 -21.79 21.63 -6.82
CA PHE A 482 -22.20 22.22 -8.09
C PHE A 482 -23.42 23.12 -7.96
N GLY A 483 -23.61 24.04 -8.91
CA GLY A 483 -24.74 24.98 -8.96
C GLY A 483 -24.30 26.44 -8.88
N SER A 484 -25.26 27.35 -8.94
CA SER A 484 -25.04 28.79 -8.86
C SER A 484 -25.09 29.26 -7.39
N GLU A 485 -24.26 30.23 -7.01
CA GLU A 485 -24.47 30.92 -5.73
C GLU A 485 -25.84 31.61 -5.78
N CYS A 486 -26.57 31.57 -4.67
CA CYS A 486 -27.77 32.39 -4.54
C CYS A 486 -27.28 33.84 -4.50
N SER A 487 -27.47 34.60 -5.58
CA SER A 487 -27.45 36.05 -5.48
C SER A 487 -28.56 36.43 -4.51
N ILE A 488 -28.17 36.88 -3.32
CA ILE A 488 -29.08 37.61 -2.45
C ILE A 488 -29.39 38.90 -3.22
N LEU A 489 -30.57 38.96 -3.81
CA LEU A 489 -31.18 40.20 -4.28
C LEU A 489 -31.87 40.89 -3.10
#